data_AF-A0A4Z0BZ06-F1
#
_entry.id   AF-A0A4Z0BZ06-F1
#
_cell.length_a   1.000
_cell.length_b   1.000
_cell.length_c   1.000
_cell.angle_alpha   90.00
_cell.angle_beta   90.00
_cell.angle_gamma   90.00
#
_symmetry.space_group_name_H-M   'P 1'
#
loop_
_entity.id
_entity.type
_entity.pdbx_description
1 polymer ?
#
loop_
_entity_poly.entity_id
_entity_poly.type
_entity_poly.pdbx_seq_one_letter_code
_entity_poly.pdbx_strand_id
1 'polypeptide(L)'
;MEGGSFGRASVGAILRPRWEAAGTIAASCAACTLWSAPATSLPLELRTFFVEDNVTIRENLIGTLEELACIKALGWADNEADARAWLRKSHEQWDLAVIDLFLKQGSGLGVLEACRGRSPGQRVVVLSNYATTDMRKRCSQLGADAVFDKSNEIDALIDYCVQQADARSRA
;
A
#
# COMPACT_ATOMS: atom_id res chain seq x y z
N MET A 1 -9.48 11.60 -61.84
CA MET A 1 -9.44 13.05 -61.51
C MET A 1 -10.39 13.20 -60.35
N GLU A 2 -10.02 13.45 -59.10
CA GLU A 2 -8.79 13.75 -58.35
C GLU A 2 -9.00 12.99 -57.02
N GLY A 3 -8.03 12.49 -56.27
CA GLY A 3 -6.71 13.05 -55.97
C GLY A 3 -6.68 13.40 -54.47
N GLY A 4 -5.85 12.67 -53.71
CA GLY A 4 -5.31 13.10 -52.41
C GLY A 4 -6.24 12.98 -51.21
N SER A 5 -5.77 12.81 -49.98
CA SER A 5 -4.40 12.77 -49.49
C SER A 5 -4.41 12.15 -48.09
N PHE A 6 -3.43 11.30 -47.84
CA PHE A 6 -2.92 10.96 -46.51
C PHE A 6 -2.61 12.25 -45.72
N GLY A 7 -3.07 12.30 -44.48
CA GLY A 7 -2.63 13.28 -43.49
C GLY A 7 -1.75 12.60 -42.44
N ARG A 8 -0.43 12.60 -42.66
CA ARG A 8 0.57 12.43 -41.60
C ARG A 8 0.68 13.75 -40.84
N ALA A 9 0.63 13.71 -39.52
CA ALA A 9 1.22 14.71 -38.63
C ALA A 9 1.79 13.93 -37.44
N SER A 10 3.09 13.64 -37.44
CA SER A 10 4.17 14.51 -36.94
C SER A 10 4.38 14.33 -35.44
N VAL A 11 5.32 13.43 -35.17
CA VAL A 11 6.28 13.36 -34.06
C VAL A 11 6.35 14.65 -33.22
N GLY A 12 5.81 14.59 -32.00
CA GLY A 12 6.12 15.54 -30.94
C GLY A 12 7.27 15.00 -30.09
N ALA A 13 8.50 15.37 -30.45
CA ALA A 13 9.67 15.20 -29.61
C ALA A 13 9.58 16.23 -28.46
N ILE A 14 9.43 15.75 -27.23
CA ILE A 14 9.67 16.57 -26.03
C ILE A 14 10.92 16.03 -25.33
N LEU A 15 12.00 16.68 -25.72
CA LEU A 15 13.27 16.95 -25.04
C LEU A 15 13.40 16.43 -23.60
N ARG A 16 14.38 15.54 -23.44
CA ARG A 16 15.02 15.13 -22.20
C ARG A 16 15.65 16.32 -21.47
N PRO A 17 15.55 16.45 -20.14
CA PRO A 17 16.45 17.31 -19.40
C PRO A 17 17.87 16.72 -19.38
N ARG A 18 18.80 17.50 -19.94
CA ARG A 18 20.26 17.40 -19.81
C ARG A 18 20.64 17.54 -18.34
N TRP A 19 21.10 16.46 -17.71
CA TRP A 19 21.92 16.57 -16.51
C TRP A 19 23.38 16.34 -16.92
N GLU A 20 24.07 17.44 -17.21
CA GLU A 20 25.53 17.48 -17.26
C GLU A 20 25.95 18.78 -16.56
N ALA A 21 26.54 18.66 -15.38
CA ALA A 21 27.90 19.12 -15.14
C ALA A 21 28.25 19.02 -13.65
N ALA A 22 29.40 18.39 -13.43
CA ALA A 22 30.11 18.27 -12.18
C ALA A 22 30.55 19.64 -11.62
N GLY A 23 30.68 19.70 -10.29
CA GLY A 23 31.29 20.81 -9.57
C GLY A 23 31.91 20.32 -8.27
N THR A 24 33.14 19.83 -8.37
CA THR A 24 34.02 19.45 -7.26
C THR A 24 34.35 20.66 -6.39
N ILE A 25 34.09 20.58 -5.08
CA ILE A 25 34.94 21.24 -4.09
C ILE A 25 35.14 20.27 -2.93
N ALA A 26 36.33 19.67 -2.91
CA ALA A 26 36.84 18.95 -1.75
C ALA A 26 37.32 19.98 -0.72
N ALA A 27 36.83 19.86 0.51
CA ALA A 27 37.50 20.40 1.69
C ALA A 27 37.57 19.29 2.74
N SER A 28 38.79 18.81 2.92
CA SER A 28 39.22 17.84 3.92
C SER A 28 38.99 18.36 5.33
N CYS A 29 38.38 17.54 6.19
CA CYS A 29 38.57 17.59 7.63
C CYS A 29 38.75 16.18 8.16
N ALA A 30 39.97 15.87 8.60
CA ALA A 30 40.33 14.65 9.28
C ALA A 30 39.86 14.72 10.74
N ALA A 31 38.66 14.20 11.02
CA ALA A 31 38.22 13.70 12.33
C ALA A 31 36.73 13.23 12.25
N CYS A 32 36.51 12.00 11.80
CA CYS A 32 35.35 11.15 12.17
C CYS A 32 35.48 9.80 11.43
N THR A 33 36.52 9.04 11.79
CA THR A 33 36.52 7.60 11.54
C THR A 33 35.39 6.97 12.36
N LEU A 34 34.50 6.20 11.70
CA LEU A 34 33.31 5.49 12.21
C LEU A 34 31.94 6.13 11.94
N TRP A 35 31.69 6.59 10.71
CA TRP A 35 30.32 6.48 10.16
C TRP A 35 30.30 5.35 9.15
N SER A 36 30.14 4.11 9.64
CA SER A 36 29.55 3.08 8.81
C SER A 36 28.10 3.50 8.57
N ALA A 37 27.81 4.03 7.38
CA ALA A 37 26.44 4.12 6.93
C ALA A 37 25.83 2.71 7.07
N PRO A 38 24.71 2.52 7.78
CA PRO A 38 24.04 1.24 7.74
C PRO A 38 23.70 0.97 6.28
N ALA A 39 23.89 -0.27 5.83
CA ALA A 39 23.46 -0.69 4.50
C ALA A 39 21.99 -0.29 4.35
N THR A 40 21.71 0.71 3.52
CA THR A 40 20.35 1.17 3.26
C THR A 40 19.68 0.07 2.44
N SER A 41 19.11 -0.93 3.10
CA SER A 41 18.10 -1.77 2.47
C SER A 41 16.99 -0.81 2.07
N LEU A 42 16.80 -0.58 0.77
CA LEU A 42 15.66 0.18 0.27
C LEU A 42 14.40 -0.40 0.94
N PRO A 43 13.49 0.44 1.45
CA PRO A 43 12.31 -0.04 2.16
C PRO A 43 11.57 -1.05 1.28
N LEU A 44 11.37 -2.27 1.80
CA LEU A 44 10.68 -3.31 1.07
C LEU A 44 9.21 -2.90 0.92
N GLU A 45 8.74 -2.83 -0.33
CA GLU A 45 7.34 -2.51 -0.61
C GLU A 45 6.41 -3.55 0.01
N LEU A 46 5.44 -3.09 0.80
CA LEU A 46 4.44 -3.93 1.44
C LEU A 46 3.35 -4.31 0.44
N ARG A 47 3.31 -5.59 0.04
CA ARG A 47 2.36 -6.08 -0.94
C ARG A 47 0.98 -6.15 -0.30
N THR A 48 0.11 -5.22 -0.65
CA THR A 48 -1.13 -4.96 0.07
C THR A 48 -2.35 -5.28 -0.78
N PHE A 49 -3.32 -5.98 -0.20
CA PHE A 49 -4.63 -6.21 -0.81
C PHE A 49 -5.71 -5.37 -0.12
N PHE A 50 -6.57 -4.72 -0.91
CA PHE A 50 -7.59 -3.80 -0.41
C PHE A 50 -8.99 -4.37 -0.55
N VAL A 51 -9.81 -4.21 0.49
CA VAL A 51 -11.23 -4.56 0.45
C VAL A 51 -12.04 -3.30 0.75
N GLU A 52 -12.50 -2.65 -0.32
CA GLU A 52 -13.16 -1.34 -0.28
C GLU A 52 -14.16 -1.25 -1.45
N ASP A 53 -15.41 -0.96 -1.12
CA ASP A 53 -16.52 -0.97 -2.07
C ASP A 53 -16.72 0.38 -2.79
N ASN A 54 -16.29 1.47 -2.16
CA ASN A 54 -16.35 2.81 -2.70
C ASN A 54 -15.12 3.11 -3.56
N VAL A 55 -15.33 3.22 -4.87
CA VAL A 55 -14.28 3.45 -5.87
C VAL A 55 -13.44 4.68 -5.55
N THR A 56 -14.06 5.80 -5.20
CA THR A 56 -13.36 7.05 -4.91
C THR A 56 -12.52 6.95 -3.64
N ILE A 57 -13.06 6.34 -2.57
CA ILE A 57 -12.31 6.14 -1.32
C ILE A 57 -11.13 5.20 -1.57
N ARG A 58 -11.36 4.11 -2.30
CA ARG A 58 -10.33 3.13 -2.64
C ARG A 58 -9.18 3.74 -3.42
N GLU A 59 -9.46 4.49 -4.48
CA GLU A 59 -8.43 5.10 -5.32
C GLU A 59 -7.60 6.13 -4.55
N ASN A 60 -8.25 6.98 -3.75
CA ASN A 60 -7.56 7.92 -2.88
C ASN A 60 -6.69 7.21 -1.84
N LEU A 61 -7.23 6.19 -1.17
CA LEU A 61 -6.51 5.42 -0.15
C LEU A 61 -5.28 4.72 -0.73
N ILE A 62 -5.44 4.04 -1.88
CA ILE A 62 -4.34 3.36 -2.55
C ILE A 62 -3.27 4.39 -2.94
N GLY A 63 -3.65 5.48 -3.60
CA GLY A 63 -2.70 6.52 -4.01
C GLY A 63 -1.91 7.09 -2.83
N THR A 64 -2.59 7.47 -1.75
CA THR A 64 -1.93 8.00 -0.54
C THR A 64 -0.98 6.98 0.09
N LEU A 65 -1.37 5.71 0.18
CA LEU A 65 -0.53 4.68 0.80
C LEU A 65 0.66 4.25 -0.06
N GLU A 66 0.50 4.21 -1.38
CA GLU A 66 1.62 3.95 -2.29
C GLU A 66 2.64 5.10 -2.26
N GLU A 67 2.18 6.35 -2.16
CA GLU A 67 3.05 7.53 -2.07
C GLU A 67 3.76 7.67 -0.73
N LEU A 68 3.07 7.40 0.39
CA LEU A 68 3.55 7.77 1.73
C LEU A 68 3.99 6.58 2.60
N ALA A 69 3.55 5.36 2.30
CA ALA A 69 3.68 4.22 3.21
C ALA A 69 4.45 3.01 2.65
N CYS A 70 5.19 3.19 1.56
CA CYS A 70 5.92 2.11 0.86
C CYS A 70 5.03 0.89 0.58
N ILE A 71 3.77 1.14 0.19
CA ILE A 71 2.82 0.09 -0.17
C ILE A 71 2.86 -0.16 -1.67
N LYS A 72 2.60 -1.42 -2.04
CA LYS A 72 2.28 -1.81 -3.40
C LYS A 72 0.92 -2.49 -3.44
N ALA A 73 -0.05 -1.92 -4.15
CA ALA A 73 -1.35 -2.55 -4.29
C ALA A 73 -1.26 -3.80 -5.20
N LEU A 74 -1.63 -4.96 -4.66
CA LEU A 74 -1.76 -6.20 -5.44
C LEU A 74 -3.10 -6.30 -6.19
N GLY A 75 -4.09 -5.54 -5.72
CA GLY A 75 -5.44 -5.56 -6.22
C GLY A 75 -6.43 -5.17 -5.14
N TRP A 76 -7.71 -5.29 -5.49
CA TRP A 76 -8.82 -4.95 -4.62
C TRP A 76 -10.03 -5.84 -4.83
N ALA A 77 -10.93 -5.87 -3.85
CA ALA A 77 -12.28 -6.41 -3.97
C ALA A 77 -13.29 -5.43 -3.34
N ASP A 78 -14.52 -5.42 -3.85
CA ASP A 78 -15.61 -4.55 -3.37
C ASP A 78 -16.69 -5.31 -2.59
N ASN A 79 -16.52 -6.63 -2.43
CA ASN A 79 -17.45 -7.50 -1.73
C ASN A 79 -16.71 -8.63 -1.00
N GLU A 80 -17.39 -9.21 -0.01
CA GLU A 80 -16.81 -10.25 0.84
C GLU A 80 -16.42 -11.51 0.05
N ALA A 81 -17.25 -11.96 -0.89
CA ALA A 81 -17.06 -13.22 -1.60
C ALA A 81 -15.77 -13.21 -2.43
N ASP A 82 -15.57 -12.14 -3.21
CA ASP A 82 -14.38 -11.95 -4.05
C ASP A 82 -13.13 -11.74 -3.21
N ALA A 83 -13.22 -10.96 -2.12
CA ALA A 83 -12.10 -10.76 -1.19
C ALA A 83 -11.63 -12.10 -0.62
N ARG A 84 -12.57 -12.91 -0.12
CA ARG A 84 -12.27 -14.23 0.44
C ARG A 84 -11.72 -15.20 -0.60
N ALA A 85 -12.25 -15.17 -1.82
CA ALA A 85 -11.75 -16.00 -2.92
C ALA A 85 -10.31 -15.64 -3.28
N TRP A 86 -10.00 -14.34 -3.39
CA TRP A 86 -8.66 -13.85 -3.69
C TRP A 86 -7.66 -14.20 -2.58
N LEU A 87 -8.00 -13.94 -1.32
CA LEU A 87 -7.11 -14.19 -0.17
C LEU A 87 -6.75 -15.68 -0.02
N ARG A 88 -7.69 -16.58 -0.31
CA ARG A 88 -7.41 -18.04 -0.32
C ARG A 88 -6.52 -18.45 -1.48
N LYS A 89 -6.74 -17.89 -2.68
CA LYS A 89 -5.97 -18.22 -3.88
C LYS A 89 -4.54 -17.68 -3.82
N SER A 90 -4.36 -16.53 -3.19
CA SER A 90 -3.10 -15.76 -3.18
C SER A 90 -2.39 -15.83 -1.82
N HIS A 91 -2.56 -16.91 -1.06
CA HIS A 91 -2.17 -16.99 0.36
C HIS A 91 -0.73 -16.57 0.66
N GLU A 92 0.26 -16.82 -0.22
CA GLU A 92 1.67 -16.44 0.00
C GLU A 92 2.09 -15.10 -0.67
N GLN A 93 1.16 -14.46 -1.37
CA GLN A 93 1.49 -13.35 -2.27
C GLN A 93 1.33 -11.96 -1.63
N TRP A 94 0.65 -11.86 -0.49
CA TRP A 94 0.38 -10.61 0.20
C TRP A 94 1.05 -10.55 1.58
N ASP A 95 1.35 -9.34 2.03
CA ASP A 95 1.95 -9.05 3.34
C ASP A 95 0.96 -8.29 4.23
N LEU A 96 0.08 -7.46 3.65
CA LEU A 96 -0.95 -6.71 4.35
C LEU A 96 -2.31 -6.82 3.64
N ALA A 97 -3.38 -6.92 4.43
CA ALA A 97 -4.74 -6.74 3.95
C ALA A 97 -5.40 -5.57 4.70
N VAL A 98 -5.93 -4.60 3.95
CA VAL A 98 -6.70 -3.46 4.48
C VAL A 98 -8.17 -3.71 4.16
N ILE A 99 -9.00 -3.84 5.19
CA ILE A 99 -10.39 -4.31 5.06
C ILE A 99 -11.36 -3.26 5.60
N ASP A 100 -12.33 -2.82 4.78
CA ASP A 100 -13.53 -2.15 5.30
C ASP A 100 -14.57 -3.14 5.81
N LEU A 101 -15.26 -2.75 6.87
CA LEU A 101 -16.35 -3.49 7.49
C LEU A 101 -17.65 -3.42 6.69
N PHE A 102 -17.91 -2.28 6.04
CA PHE A 102 -19.12 -2.07 5.25
C PHE A 102 -18.81 -2.24 3.78
N LEU A 103 -19.33 -3.32 3.20
CA LEU A 103 -19.19 -3.62 1.78
C LEU A 103 -20.57 -3.62 1.15
N LYS A 104 -20.65 -3.42 -0.17
CA LYS A 104 -21.90 -3.53 -0.93
C LYS A 104 -22.62 -4.87 -0.68
N GLN A 105 -21.85 -5.94 -0.54
CA GLN A 105 -22.35 -7.30 -0.30
C GLN A 105 -21.43 -8.04 0.67
N GLY A 106 -22.04 -8.66 1.70
CA GLY A 106 -21.33 -9.31 2.80
C GLY A 106 -20.78 -8.31 3.82
N SER A 107 -19.77 -8.71 4.59
CA SER A 107 -19.13 -7.84 5.58
C SER A 107 -17.62 -8.08 5.65
N GLY A 108 -16.86 -7.03 5.95
CA GLY A 108 -15.43 -7.14 6.27
C GLY A 108 -15.12 -8.09 7.41
N LEU A 109 -16.07 -8.35 8.32
CA LEU A 109 -15.90 -9.35 9.38
C LEU A 109 -15.76 -10.78 8.81
N GLY A 110 -16.52 -11.12 7.76
CA GLY A 110 -16.39 -12.41 7.09
C GLY A 110 -15.08 -12.54 6.31
N VAL A 111 -14.52 -11.42 5.84
CA VAL A 111 -13.18 -11.36 5.26
C VAL A 111 -12.11 -11.59 6.33
N LEU A 112 -12.22 -10.93 7.50
CA LEU A 112 -11.32 -11.15 8.64
C LEU A 112 -11.27 -12.63 9.06
N GLU A 113 -12.43 -13.28 9.14
CA GLU A 113 -12.50 -14.70 9.47
C GLU A 113 -11.73 -15.58 8.48
N ALA A 114 -11.78 -15.25 7.18
CA ALA A 114 -11.01 -15.95 6.15
C ALA A 114 -9.49 -15.77 6.30
N CYS A 115 -9.04 -14.70 6.96
CA CYS A 115 -7.63 -14.42 7.21
C CYS A 115 -7.09 -15.07 8.50
N ARG A 116 -7.88 -15.84 9.25
CA ARG A 116 -7.42 -16.48 10.50
C ARG A 116 -6.32 -17.53 10.29
N GLY A 117 -6.28 -18.17 9.12
CA GLY A 117 -5.26 -19.15 8.74
C GLY A 117 -4.06 -18.56 8.00
N ARG A 118 -3.82 -17.25 8.09
CA ARG A 118 -2.69 -16.57 7.41
C ARG A 118 -1.35 -16.90 8.05
N SER A 119 -0.27 -16.66 7.32
CA SER A 119 1.10 -16.82 7.82
C SER A 119 1.45 -15.76 8.88
N PRO A 120 2.34 -16.04 9.85
CA PRO A 120 2.67 -15.10 10.94
C PRO A 120 3.23 -13.74 10.49
N GLY A 121 3.81 -13.67 9.29
CA GLY A 121 4.30 -12.43 8.68
C GLY A 121 3.20 -11.58 8.02
N GLN A 122 1.98 -12.10 7.88
CA GLN A 122 0.89 -11.43 7.21
C GLN A 122 0.03 -10.64 8.21
N ARG A 123 -0.20 -9.37 7.90
CA ARG A 123 -0.94 -8.44 8.75
C ARG A 123 -2.30 -8.14 8.16
N VAL A 124 -3.30 -8.02 9.02
CA VAL A 124 -4.65 -7.68 8.61
C VAL A 124 -5.12 -6.52 9.45
N VAL A 125 -5.44 -5.42 8.77
CA VAL A 125 -5.93 -4.20 9.41
C VAL A 125 -7.33 -3.89 8.92
N VAL A 126 -8.14 -3.37 9.83
CA VAL A 126 -9.48 -2.89 9.50
C VAL A 126 -9.42 -1.39 9.36
N LEU A 127 -9.99 -0.85 8.31
CA LEU A 127 -10.13 0.59 8.10
C LEU A 127 -11.61 0.90 7.85
N SER A 128 -12.29 1.57 8.80
CA SER A 128 -13.73 1.80 8.68
C SER A 128 -14.18 3.10 9.34
N ASN A 129 -15.31 3.66 8.90
CA ASN A 129 -15.97 4.79 9.57
C ASN A 129 -16.74 4.39 10.85
N TYR A 130 -16.70 3.11 11.23
CA TYR A 130 -17.34 2.59 12.44
C TYR A 130 -16.31 1.92 13.36
N ALA A 131 -15.21 2.61 13.63
CA ALA A 131 -14.14 2.13 14.50
C ALA A 131 -14.43 2.37 15.99
N THR A 132 -15.65 2.06 16.45
CA THR A 132 -16.06 2.17 17.85
C THR A 132 -15.30 1.18 18.74
N THR A 133 -15.24 1.44 20.05
CA THR A 133 -14.53 0.57 21.01
C THR A 133 -14.99 -0.89 20.93
N ASP A 134 -16.31 -1.11 20.78
CA ASP A 134 -16.86 -2.47 20.67
C ASP A 134 -16.50 -3.13 19.33
N MET A 135 -16.51 -2.36 18.24
CA MET A 135 -16.11 -2.89 16.94
C MET A 135 -14.62 -3.24 16.91
N ARG A 136 -13.76 -2.42 17.54
CA ARG A 136 -12.33 -2.71 17.71
C ARG A 136 -12.13 -4.03 18.44
N LYS A 137 -12.78 -4.21 19.60
CA LYS A 137 -12.73 -5.47 20.36
C LYS A 137 -13.16 -6.66 19.52
N ARG A 138 -14.26 -6.53 18.78
CA ARG A 138 -14.76 -7.59 17.91
C ARG A 138 -13.77 -7.93 16.79
N CYS A 139 -13.20 -6.94 16.12
CA CYS A 139 -12.22 -7.16 15.06
C CYS A 139 -10.94 -7.83 15.61
N SER A 140 -10.45 -7.40 16.77
CA SER A 140 -9.30 -8.04 17.43
C SER A 140 -9.59 -9.50 17.79
N GLN A 141 -10.79 -9.83 18.28
CA GLN A 141 -11.20 -11.23 18.53
C GLN A 141 -11.28 -12.07 17.25
N LEU A 142 -11.56 -11.44 16.11
CA LEU A 142 -11.52 -12.10 14.80
C LEU A 142 -10.11 -12.24 14.24
N GLY A 143 -9.11 -11.59 14.87
CA GLY A 143 -7.71 -11.69 14.49
C GLY A 143 -7.23 -10.53 13.62
N ALA A 144 -7.85 -9.36 13.69
CA ALA A 144 -7.26 -8.13 13.15
C ALA A 144 -6.05 -7.70 14.00
N ASP A 145 -4.94 -7.33 13.34
CA ASP A 145 -3.73 -6.81 13.98
C ASP A 145 -3.94 -5.36 14.44
N ALA A 146 -4.69 -4.56 13.67
CA ALA A 146 -5.06 -3.19 14.01
C ALA A 146 -6.41 -2.79 13.42
N VAL A 147 -7.01 -1.73 13.95
CA VAL A 147 -8.25 -1.13 13.47
C VAL A 147 -8.04 0.38 13.43
N PHE A 148 -8.47 1.02 12.34
CA PHE A 148 -8.31 2.44 12.11
C PHE A 148 -9.64 3.06 11.65
N ASP A 149 -9.86 4.29 12.09
CA ASP A 149 -10.96 5.13 11.65
C ASP A 149 -10.61 5.81 10.32
N LYS A 150 -11.47 5.60 9.30
CA LYS A 150 -11.31 6.15 7.94
C LYS A 150 -11.21 7.67 7.90
N SER A 151 -11.82 8.37 8.86
CA SER A 151 -11.91 9.83 8.83
C SER A 151 -10.82 10.50 9.66
N ASN A 152 -10.33 9.84 10.70
CA ASN A 152 -9.48 10.47 11.72
C ASN A 152 -8.11 9.81 11.92
N GLU A 153 -7.90 8.59 11.43
CA GLU A 153 -6.69 7.80 11.75
C GLU A 153 -5.93 7.33 10.50
N ILE A 154 -6.08 8.03 9.37
CA ILE A 154 -5.32 7.75 8.15
C ILE A 154 -3.81 7.92 8.38
N ASP A 155 -3.39 8.96 9.08
CA ASP A 155 -1.97 9.17 9.43
C ASP A 155 -1.42 8.01 10.28
N ALA A 156 -2.22 7.52 11.24
CA ALA A 156 -1.83 6.37 12.06
C ALA A 156 -1.74 5.06 11.25
N LEU A 157 -2.58 4.90 10.22
CA LEU A 157 -2.48 3.78 9.28
C LEU A 157 -1.18 3.89 8.45
N ILE A 158 -0.82 5.08 7.97
CA ILE A 158 0.43 5.31 7.24
C ILE A 158 1.62 4.92 8.11
N ASP A 159 1.68 5.44 9.34
CA ASP A 159 2.75 5.12 10.30
C ASP A 159 2.84 3.62 10.58
N TYR A 160 1.70 2.94 10.73
CA TYR A 160 1.65 1.49 10.92
C TYR A 160 2.24 0.75 9.72
N CYS A 161 1.87 1.14 8.50
CA CYS A 161 2.35 0.52 7.27
C CYS A 161 3.87 0.70 7.10
N VAL A 162 4.41 1.89 7.39
CA VAL A 162 5.86 2.15 7.38
C VAL A 162 6.58 1.24 8.38
N GLN A 163 6.06 1.11 9.60
CA GLN A 163 6.64 0.22 10.62
C GLN A 163 6.63 -1.25 10.19
N GLN A 164 5.56 -1.71 9.52
CA GLN A 164 5.52 -3.08 8.99
C GLN A 164 6.51 -3.27 7.83
N ALA A 165 6.74 -2.25 7.00
CA ALA A 165 7.70 -2.31 5.90
C ALA A 165 9.13 -2.46 6.44
N ASP A 166 9.45 -1.69 7.47
CA ASP A 166 10.72 -1.76 8.19
C ASP A 166 10.91 -3.09 8.92
N ALA A 167 9.86 -3.63 9.55
CA ALA A 167 9.94 -4.94 10.20
C ALA A 167 10.22 -6.05 9.18
N ARG A 168 9.60 -5.97 7.99
CA ARG A 168 9.80 -6.94 6.92
C ARG A 168 11.18 -6.86 6.26
N SER A 169 11.79 -5.68 6.18
CA SER A 169 13.16 -5.53 5.66
C SER A 169 14.25 -6.11 6.57
N ARG A 170 13.91 -6.35 7.84
CA ARG A 170 14.83 -6.89 8.86
C ARG A 170 14.63 -8.38 9.16
N ALA A 171 13.54 -8.98 8.67
CA ALA A 171 13.18 -10.39 8.86
C ALA A 171 13.84 -11.28 7.81
#